data_AF-A0A2G6CBF7-F1
#
_entry.id   AF-A0A2G6CBF7-F1
#
_cell.length_a   1.000
_cell.length_b   1.000
_cell.length_c   1.000
_cell.angle_alpha   90.00
_cell.angle_beta   90.00
_cell.angle_gamma   90.00
#
_symmetry.space_group_name_H-M   'P 1'
#
loop_
_entity.id
_entity.type
_entity.pdbx_description
1 polymer ?
#
loop_
_entity_poly.entity_id
_entity_poly.type
_entity_poly.pdbx_seq_one_letter_code
_entity_poly.pdbx_strand_id
1 'polypeptide(L)'
;MCTKTKKLEKKPSDFSKIRPWSSIFQNVECETIALNIVGILARTGDEWRELKWEEYKEEREKEGVSLSSKHEYFEAISEYCSTYKTARLFSPDWKI
;
A
#
# COMPACT_ATOMS: atom_id res chain seq x y z
N MET A 1 33.84 -10.66 11.35
CA MET A 1 32.92 -9.85 10.51
C MET A 1 31.49 -10.19 10.92
N CYS A 2 30.82 -9.32 11.68
CA CYS A 2 29.43 -9.56 12.08
C CYS A 2 28.52 -9.28 10.88
N THR A 3 28.01 -10.33 10.24
CA THR A 3 26.90 -10.23 9.29
C THR A 3 25.68 -9.80 10.08
N LYS A 4 25.38 -8.49 10.06
CA LYS A 4 24.09 -7.97 10.51
C LYS A 4 23.03 -8.75 9.73
N THR A 5 22.22 -9.52 10.43
CA THR A 5 21.03 -10.18 9.90
C THR A 5 20.18 -9.08 9.26
N LYS A 6 20.20 -8.98 7.92
CA LYS A 6 19.19 -8.21 7.19
C LYS A 6 17.86 -8.83 7.57
N LYS A 7 17.12 -8.21 8.48
CA LYS A 7 15.72 -8.51 8.71
C LYS A 7 15.08 -8.42 7.31
N LEU A 8 14.65 -9.54 6.76
CA LEU A 8 14.02 -9.55 5.44
C LEU A 8 12.82 -8.61 5.53
N GLU A 9 12.92 -7.45 4.90
CA GLU A 9 11.79 -6.55 4.75
C GLU A 9 10.77 -7.29 3.87
N LYS A 10 9.57 -7.47 4.40
CA LYS A 10 8.47 -8.10 3.67
C LYS A 10 8.10 -7.23 2.49
N LYS A 11 7.68 -7.85 1.39
CA LYS A 11 7.43 -7.16 0.13
C LYS A 11 5.98 -6.69 0.02
N PRO A 12 5.66 -5.76 -0.88
CA PRO A 12 4.27 -5.38 -1.14
C PRO A 12 3.34 -6.59 -1.39
N SER A 13 3.83 -7.62 -2.10
CA SER A 13 3.08 -8.86 -2.36
C SER A 13 2.72 -9.68 -1.11
N ASP A 14 3.43 -9.49 0.01
CA ASP A 14 3.05 -10.09 1.30
C ASP A 14 1.89 -9.34 1.94
N PHE A 15 1.87 -8.00 1.82
CA PHE A 15 0.84 -7.13 2.36
C PHE A 15 -0.45 -7.17 1.54
N SER A 16 -0.37 -7.26 0.21
CA SER A 16 -1.55 -7.27 -0.68
C SER A 16 -2.48 -8.46 -0.46
N LYS A 17 -1.99 -9.53 0.18
CA LYS A 17 -2.77 -10.73 0.54
C LYS A 17 -3.57 -10.55 1.83
N ILE A 18 -3.28 -9.53 2.62
CA ILE A 18 -3.88 -9.28 3.93
C ILE A 18 -4.71 -8.00 3.86
N ARG A 19 -5.97 -8.08 4.29
CA ARG A 19 -6.83 -6.90 4.40
C ARG A 19 -6.38 -6.05 5.60
N PRO A 20 -6.11 -4.74 5.43
CA PRO A 20 -5.67 -3.87 6.52
C PRO A 20 -6.86 -3.39 7.38
N TRP A 21 -7.60 -4.30 8.01
CA TRP A 21 -8.74 -3.90 8.85
C TRP A 21 -8.29 -3.04 10.02
N SER A 22 -9.23 -2.26 10.55
CA SER A 22 -8.98 -1.37 11.70
C SER A 22 -7.80 -0.43 11.46
N SER A 23 -7.72 0.13 10.25
CA SER A 23 -6.70 1.12 9.91
C SER A 23 -6.74 2.33 10.85
N ILE A 24 -5.65 3.08 10.92
CA ILE A 24 -5.56 4.32 11.72
C ILE A 24 -6.64 5.35 11.37
N PHE A 25 -7.16 5.31 10.14
CA PHE A 25 -8.24 6.18 9.68
C PHE A 25 -9.63 5.63 10.00
N GLN A 26 -9.74 4.36 10.42
CA GLN A 26 -10.98 3.65 10.71
C GLN A 26 -12.04 3.81 9.60
N ASN A 27 -11.58 3.83 8.35
CA ASN A 27 -12.40 4.11 7.18
C ASN A 27 -12.13 3.06 6.08
N VAL A 28 -13.20 2.48 5.55
CA VAL A 28 -13.13 1.36 4.58
C VAL A 28 -12.58 1.80 3.23
N GLU A 29 -12.87 3.03 2.79
CA GLU A 29 -12.31 3.60 1.58
C GLU A 29 -10.77 3.72 1.69
N CYS A 30 -10.27 4.14 2.85
CA CYS A 30 -8.84 4.20 3.11
C CYS A 30 -8.18 2.82 3.05
N GLU A 31 -8.80 1.82 3.69
CA GLU A 31 -8.31 0.44 3.69
C GLU A 31 -8.28 -0.15 2.28
N THR A 32 -9.31 0.15 1.50
CA THR A 32 -9.40 -0.28 0.10
C THR A 32 -8.31 0.37 -0.76
N ILE A 33 -8.08 1.67 -0.58
CA ILE A 33 -7.04 2.40 -1.33
C ILE A 33 -5.65 1.91 -0.93
N ALA A 34 -5.38 1.68 0.35
CA ALA A 34 -4.11 1.12 0.82
C ALA A 34 -3.83 -0.24 0.18
N LEU A 35 -4.84 -1.13 0.15
CA LEU A 35 -4.72 -2.44 -0.50
C LEU A 35 -4.46 -2.30 -2.01
N ASN A 36 -5.11 -1.36 -2.68
CA ASN A 36 -4.91 -1.10 -4.10
C ASN A 36 -3.48 -0.59 -4.39
N ILE A 37 -2.96 0.33 -3.57
CA ILE A 37 -1.59 0.87 -3.74
C ILE A 37 -0.58 -0.28 -3.61
N VAL A 38 -0.66 -1.03 -2.52
CA VAL A 38 0.24 -2.16 -2.26
C VAL A 38 0.08 -3.25 -3.34
N GLY A 39 -1.14 -3.49 -3.83
CA GLY A 39 -1.40 -4.40 -4.94
C GLY A 39 -0.77 -3.96 -6.26
N ILE A 40 -0.79 -2.65 -6.56
CA ILE A 40 -0.09 -2.07 -7.72
C ILE A 40 1.42 -2.21 -7.56
N LEU A 41 1.98 -1.92 -6.39
CA LEU A 41 3.41 -2.10 -6.14
C LEU A 41 3.83 -3.57 -6.31
N ALA A 42 3.01 -4.51 -5.83
CA ALA A 42 3.26 -5.94 -5.97
C ALA A 42 3.33 -6.41 -7.44
N ARG A 43 2.49 -5.85 -8.33
CA ARG A 43 2.48 -6.22 -9.76
C ARG A 43 3.49 -5.43 -10.61
N THR A 44 3.90 -4.23 -10.17
CA THR A 44 4.80 -3.32 -10.91
C THR A 44 6.25 -3.39 -10.44
N GLY A 45 6.70 -4.53 -9.92
CA GLY A 45 8.09 -4.76 -9.52
C GLY A 45 8.26 -5.38 -8.13
N ASP A 46 7.19 -5.39 -7.32
CA ASP A 46 7.18 -5.91 -5.94
C ASP A 46 8.22 -5.23 -5.03
N GLU A 47 8.33 -3.91 -5.19
CA GLU A 47 9.23 -3.06 -4.43
C GLU A 47 8.48 -1.91 -3.75
N TRP A 48 8.96 -1.55 -2.56
CA TRP A 48 8.47 -0.39 -1.84
C TRP A 48 8.98 0.88 -2.50
N ARG A 49 8.05 1.68 -3.02
CA ARG A 49 8.32 3.00 -3.59
C ARG A 49 7.08 3.86 -3.42
N GLU A 50 7.27 5.15 -3.55
CA GLU A 50 6.15 6.07 -3.73
C GLU A 50 5.44 5.74 -5.04
N LEU A 51 4.12 5.56 -4.96
CA LEU A 51 3.24 5.47 -6.11
C LEU A 51 2.66 6.85 -6.34
N LYS A 52 2.78 7.39 -7.55
CA LYS A 52 2.19 8.69 -7.87
C LYS A 52 0.70 8.55 -8.17
N TRP A 53 -0.06 9.62 -8.01
CA TRP A 53 -1.49 9.60 -8.30
C TRP A 53 -1.78 9.23 -9.76
N GLU A 54 -0.99 9.74 -10.71
CA GLU A 54 -1.15 9.45 -12.13
C GLU A 54 -0.94 7.96 -12.42
N GLU A 55 0.08 7.35 -11.82
CA GLU A 55 0.35 5.90 -11.95
C GLU A 55 -0.77 5.08 -11.33
N TYR A 56 -1.22 5.45 -10.12
CA TYR A 56 -2.36 4.82 -9.47
C TYR A 56 -3.61 4.90 -10.34
N LYS A 57 -3.88 6.08 -10.90
CA LYS A 57 -5.04 6.31 -11.76
C LYS A 57 -4.99 5.46 -13.01
N GLU A 58 -3.89 5.48 -13.74
CA GLU A 58 -3.70 4.68 -14.96
C GLU A 58 -3.90 3.19 -14.68
N GLU A 59 -3.32 2.70 -13.59
CA GLU A 59 -3.41 1.31 -13.17
C GLU A 59 -4.81 0.89 -12.73
N ARG A 60 -5.61 1.79 -12.16
CA ARG A 60 -7.01 1.55 -11.78
C ARG A 60 -7.99 1.72 -12.93
N GLU A 61 -7.70 2.60 -13.90
CA GLU A 61 -8.48 2.76 -15.12
C GLU A 61 -8.39 1.50 -16.00
N LYS A 62 -7.24 0.81 -16.02
CA LYS A 62 -7.10 -0.52 -16.64
C LYS A 62 -8.07 -1.56 -16.05
N GLU A 63 -8.45 -1.40 -14.79
CA GLU A 63 -9.43 -2.27 -14.10
C GLU A 63 -10.89 -1.80 -14.29
N GLY A 64 -11.14 -0.73 -15.06
CA GLY A 64 -12.48 -0.21 -15.34
C GLY A 64 -13.15 0.50 -14.14
N VAL A 65 -12.37 0.97 -13.16
CA VAL A 65 -12.91 1.57 -11.93
C VAL A 65 -12.86 3.09 -11.95
N SER A 66 -14.00 3.73 -11.71
CA SER A 66 -14.09 5.19 -11.55
C SER A 66 -13.42 5.66 -10.24
N LEU A 67 -12.62 6.73 -10.33
CA LEU A 67 -11.79 7.28 -9.27
C LEU A 67 -12.17 8.70 -8.83
N SER A 68 -13.32 9.23 -9.28
CA SER A 68 -13.71 10.64 -9.15
C SER A 68 -13.69 11.24 -7.73
N SER A 69 -13.67 10.40 -6.69
CA SER A 69 -13.75 10.81 -5.28
C SER A 69 -12.64 10.22 -4.41
N LYS A 70 -11.55 9.71 -5.01
CA LYS A 70 -10.50 8.93 -4.31
C LYS A 70 -9.15 9.63 -4.19
N HIS A 71 -9.02 10.85 -4.73
CA HIS A 71 -7.75 11.60 -4.72
C HIS A 71 -7.31 11.96 -3.30
N GLU A 72 -8.20 12.56 -2.52
CA GLU A 72 -7.90 13.03 -1.16
C GLU A 72 -7.47 11.88 -0.25
N TYR A 73 -8.17 10.74 -0.34
CA TYR A 73 -7.78 9.54 0.38
C TYR A 73 -6.44 8.99 -0.09
N PHE A 74 -6.16 8.99 -1.41
CA PHE A 74 -4.88 8.52 -1.93
C PHE A 74 -3.72 9.33 -1.37
N GLU A 75 -3.80 10.66 -1.39
CA GLU A 75 -2.73 11.52 -0.86
C GLU A 75 -2.47 11.25 0.63
N ALA A 76 -3.52 11.01 1.42
CA ALA A 76 -3.37 10.69 2.83
C ALA A 76 -2.74 9.30 3.08
N ILE A 77 -2.84 8.37 2.13
CA ILE A 77 -2.49 6.95 2.31
C ILE A 77 -1.18 6.57 1.59
N SER A 78 -0.82 7.28 0.53
CA SER A 78 0.35 6.97 -0.31
C SER A 78 1.64 6.95 0.51
N GLU A 79 1.80 7.88 1.45
CA GLU A 79 2.95 7.94 2.37
C GLU A 79 3.04 6.68 3.24
N TYR A 80 1.90 6.21 3.74
CA TYR A 80 1.83 4.98 4.53
C TYR A 80 2.18 3.75 3.69
N CYS A 81 1.91 3.74 2.39
CA CYS A 81 2.17 2.59 1.53
C CYS A 81 3.52 2.64 0.80
N SER A 82 4.36 3.65 1.07
CA SER A 82 5.63 3.88 0.37
C SER A 82 6.80 3.03 0.88
N THR A 83 6.75 2.55 2.13
CA THR A 83 7.81 1.74 2.76
C THR A 83 7.23 0.63 3.62
N TYR A 84 8.01 -0.44 3.83
CA TYR A 84 7.66 -1.50 4.78
C TYR A 84 7.31 -0.96 6.18
N LYS A 85 8.07 0.05 6.66
CA LYS A 85 7.89 0.59 8.01
C LYS A 85 6.60 1.37 8.15
N THR A 86 6.32 2.25 7.20
CA THR A 86 5.10 3.08 7.21
C THR A 86 3.86 2.23 6.97
N ALA A 87 3.95 1.18 6.13
CA ALA A 87 2.83 0.28 5.88
C ALA A 87 2.40 -0.43 7.17
N ARG A 88 3.37 -0.89 7.97
CA ARG A 88 3.07 -1.50 9.28
C ARG A 88 2.42 -0.58 10.30
N LEU A 89 2.53 0.74 10.13
CA LEU A 89 1.87 1.71 11.00
C LEU A 89 0.41 1.96 10.57
N PHE A 90 0.06 1.66 9.32
CA PHE A 90 -1.26 1.92 8.77
C PHE A 90 -2.37 1.08 9.41
N SER A 91 -2.11 -0.22 9.63
CA SER A 91 -3.08 -1.14 10.23
C SER A 91 -2.38 -2.16 11.12
N PRO A 92 -2.98 -2.48 12.29
CA PRO A 92 -2.47 -3.52 13.17
C PRO A 92 -2.61 -4.94 12.59
N ASP A 93 -3.40 -5.13 11.54
CA ASP A 93 -3.57 -6.45 10.88
C ASP A 93 -2.47 -6.72 9.85
N TRP A 94 -1.78 -5.68 9.40
CA TRP A 94 -0.54 -5.78 8.62
C TRP A 94 0.68 -6.12 9.50
N LYS A 95 0.52 -7.11 10.39
CA LYS A 95 1.59 -7.73 11.18
C LYS A 95 2.19 -8.89 10.39
N ILE A 96 3.21 -8.59 9.59
CA ILE A 96 3.99 -9.54 8.79
C ILE A 96 5.45 -9.60 9.25
#